data_AF-A0A653I6Z3-F1
#
_entry.id   AF-A0A653I6Z3-F1
#
_cell.length_a   1.000
_cell.length_b   1.000
_cell.length_c   1.000
_cell.angle_alpha   90.00
_cell.angle_beta   90.00
_cell.angle_gamma   90.00
#
_symmetry.space_group_name_H-M   'P 1'
#
loop_
_entity.id
_entity.type
_entity.pdbx_description
1 polymer ?
#
loop_
_entity_poly.entity_id
_entity_poly.type
_entity_poly.pdbx_seq_one_letter_code
_entity_poly.pdbx_strand_id
1 'polypeptide(L)'
;MTYQIGLPGVTEERLQEVEAELGFELPKELRNRYKRENKFSVGEWEFHPIKDEQYIKRTWDDLIRVNLTDAEEYPEGFLRIAADGTGDELGYQLPDTETIVLWDHEEQELFPVAATLTVFMEKEQQMELSAEQAEDFLQTVLETGAVYGLSKFEQSGWAYCPSNQDETDVLLFFSKEAAAKALQTKEWANYHLIRLDLNLFMNGWLPNMIDDGLYCGLNWGPELVGLELDPEDVLANLEG
;
A
#
# COMPACT_ATOMS: atom_id res chain seq x y z
N MET A 1 -1.07 21.91 16.33
CA MET A 1 0.01 22.20 15.37
C MET A 1 0.22 20.92 14.59
N THR A 2 -0.28 20.86 13.37
CA THR A 2 0.03 19.78 12.44
C THR A 2 1.54 19.84 12.19
N TYR A 3 2.27 18.84 12.70
CA TYR A 3 3.67 18.68 12.35
C TYR A 3 3.70 18.39 10.85
N GLN A 4 4.25 19.31 10.06
CA GLN A 4 4.43 19.08 8.63
C GLN A 4 5.56 18.05 8.48
N ILE A 5 5.17 16.79 8.27
CA ILE A 5 6.07 15.63 8.11
C ILE A 5 6.97 15.82 6.88
N GLY A 6 6.43 16.46 5.84
CA GLY A 6 7.14 16.89 4.65
C GLY A 6 8.10 18.06 4.83
N LEU A 7 9.16 18.12 4.02
CA LEU A 7 10.01 19.30 3.86
C LEU A 7 9.83 19.91 2.46
N PRO A 8 9.97 21.25 2.30
CA PRO A 8 9.92 21.89 0.98
C PRO A 8 10.90 21.25 0.00
N GLY A 9 10.56 21.28 -1.29
CA GLY A 9 11.42 20.77 -2.34
C GLY A 9 12.76 21.50 -2.47
N VAL A 10 13.71 20.82 -3.09
CA VAL A 10 15.11 21.22 -3.28
C VAL A 10 15.28 21.97 -4.61
N THR A 11 16.20 22.94 -4.64
CA THR A 11 16.50 23.70 -5.85
C THR A 11 17.27 22.87 -6.88
N GLU A 12 17.20 23.28 -8.15
CA GLU A 12 17.97 22.66 -9.24
C GLU A 12 19.49 22.70 -8.97
N GLU A 13 19.98 23.84 -8.46
CA GLU A 13 21.39 24.04 -8.11
C GLU A 13 21.84 23.03 -7.04
N ARG A 14 21.05 22.85 -5.98
CA ARG A 14 21.40 21.91 -4.92
C ARG A 14 21.35 20.45 -5.38
N LEU A 15 20.44 20.10 -6.28
CA LEU A 15 20.42 18.77 -6.90
C LEU A 15 21.67 18.53 -7.75
N GLN A 16 22.12 19.52 -8.53
CA GLN A 16 23.36 19.41 -9.32
C GLN A 16 24.60 19.26 -8.44
N GLU A 17 24.66 19.95 -7.29
CA GLU A 17 25.73 19.77 -6.31
C GLU A 17 25.76 18.34 -5.77
N VAL A 18 24.59 17.80 -5.39
CA VAL A 18 24.47 16.41 -4.91
C VAL A 18 24.89 15.41 -5.98
N GLU A 19 24.43 15.59 -7.22
CA GLU A 19 24.77 14.74 -8.37
C GLU A 19 26.29 14.77 -8.64
N ALA A 20 26.92 15.95 -8.50
CA ALA A 20 28.37 16.09 -8.61
C ALA A 20 29.15 15.39 -7.48
N GLU A 21 28.62 15.42 -6.25
CA GLU A 21 29.20 14.72 -5.10
C GLU A 21 29.05 13.20 -5.20
N LEU A 22 27.91 12.71 -5.68
CA LEU A 22 27.65 11.28 -5.92
C LEU A 22 28.37 10.73 -7.16
N GLY A 23 28.70 11.61 -8.12
CA GLY A 23 29.38 11.24 -9.36
C GLY A 23 28.47 10.73 -10.47
N PHE A 24 27.15 10.87 -10.34
CA PHE A 24 26.15 10.49 -11.35
C PHE A 24 24.88 11.34 -11.23
N GLU A 25 24.07 11.38 -12.29
CA GLU A 25 22.76 12.06 -12.27
C GLU A 25 21.71 11.21 -11.54
N LEU A 26 20.92 11.81 -10.67
CA LEU A 26 19.90 11.08 -9.92
C LEU A 26 18.83 10.51 -10.87
N PRO A 27 18.27 9.33 -10.57
CA PRO A 27 17.12 8.78 -11.27
C PRO A 27 16.01 9.83 -11.46
N LYS A 28 15.51 9.96 -12.68
CA LYS A 28 14.64 11.08 -13.09
C LYS A 28 13.41 11.25 -12.20
N GLU A 29 12.79 10.15 -11.80
CA GLU A 29 11.60 10.20 -10.93
C GLU A 29 11.94 10.66 -9.53
N LEU A 30 12.99 10.09 -8.92
CA LEU A 30 13.51 10.50 -7.62
C LEU A 30 13.88 11.99 -7.60
N ARG A 31 14.64 12.43 -8.62
CA ARG A 31 15.01 13.83 -8.83
C ARG A 31 13.80 14.76 -8.88
N ASN A 32 12.74 14.34 -9.58
CA ASN A 32 11.50 15.11 -9.65
C ASN A 32 10.72 15.12 -8.32
N ARG A 33 10.81 14.06 -7.50
CA ARG A 33 10.23 14.06 -6.14
C ARG A 33 10.94 15.06 -5.25
N TYR A 34 12.27 15.06 -5.20
CA TYR A 34 13.02 16.02 -4.37
C TYR A 34 12.76 17.49 -4.73
N LYS A 35 12.47 17.80 -6.00
CA LYS A 35 12.05 19.16 -6.40
C LYS A 35 10.73 19.61 -5.80
N ARG A 36 9.86 18.67 -5.42
CA ARG A 36 8.53 18.93 -4.85
C ARG A 36 8.57 18.84 -3.33
N GLU A 37 9.24 17.82 -2.81
CA GLU A 37 9.28 17.48 -1.41
C GLU A 37 10.59 16.79 -1.06
N ASN A 38 11.37 17.37 -0.14
CA ASN A 38 12.71 16.90 0.18
C ASN A 38 12.72 15.70 1.15
N LYS A 39 11.77 15.64 2.07
CA LYS A 39 11.60 14.54 3.03
C LYS A 39 10.17 14.07 2.93
N PHE A 40 9.97 12.78 2.64
CA PHE A 40 8.66 12.15 2.49
C PHE A 40 8.76 10.67 2.87
N SER A 41 7.60 10.05 3.08
CA SER A 41 7.48 8.61 3.34
C SER A 41 6.44 8.00 2.41
N VAL A 42 6.55 6.70 2.18
CA VAL A 42 5.64 5.93 1.33
C VAL A 42 5.47 4.55 1.98
N GLY A 43 4.26 4.24 2.47
CA GLY A 43 4.09 3.09 3.34
C GLY A 43 5.01 3.20 4.56
N GLU A 44 5.80 2.16 4.81
CA GLU A 44 6.82 2.13 5.88
C GLU A 44 8.14 2.81 5.52
N TRP A 45 8.36 3.14 4.25
CA TRP A 45 9.64 3.64 3.75
C TRP A 45 9.84 5.12 4.05
N GLU A 46 10.88 5.45 4.81
CA GLU A 46 11.36 6.82 4.98
C GLU A 46 12.45 7.15 3.96
N PHE A 47 12.16 8.05 3.02
CA PHE A 47 13.14 8.44 2.00
C PHE A 47 14.22 9.34 2.59
N HIS A 48 15.48 9.01 2.29
CA HIS A 48 16.63 9.80 2.70
C HIS A 48 16.55 11.18 2.03
N PRO A 49 16.54 12.27 2.79
CA PRO A 49 16.41 13.60 2.21
C PRO A 49 17.71 14.06 1.56
N ILE A 50 17.65 15.13 0.77
CA ILE A 50 18.83 15.93 0.45
C ILE A 50 19.17 16.83 1.65
N LYS A 51 20.45 16.90 2.00
CA LYS A 51 20.92 17.77 3.07
C LYS A 51 20.54 19.23 2.82
N ASP A 52 19.91 19.82 3.83
CA ASP A 52 19.46 21.21 3.84
C ASP A 52 19.81 21.85 5.19
N GLU A 53 20.64 22.89 5.18
CA GLU A 53 21.10 23.58 6.38
C GLU A 53 19.96 24.20 7.19
N GLN A 54 18.88 24.63 6.54
CA GLN A 54 17.70 25.20 7.23
C GLN A 54 16.97 24.12 8.04
N TYR A 55 17.07 22.87 7.60
CA TYR A 55 16.39 21.72 8.19
C TYR A 55 17.36 20.64 8.67
N ILE A 56 18.59 21.01 9.04
CA ILE A 56 19.69 20.06 9.30
C ILE A 56 19.34 18.94 10.27
N LYS A 57 18.50 19.18 11.28
CA LYS A 57 18.07 18.14 12.24
C LYS A 57 17.20 17.06 11.61
N ARG A 58 16.54 17.36 10.50
CA ARG A 58 15.63 16.48 9.76
C ARG A 58 16.29 15.91 8.50
N THR A 59 17.38 16.52 8.05
CA THR A 59 18.16 16.16 6.86
C THR A 59 19.60 15.79 7.20
N TRP A 60 19.85 15.37 8.45
CA TRP A 60 21.19 14.98 8.90
C TRP A 60 21.63 13.65 8.27
N ASP A 61 20.68 12.72 8.16
CA ASP A 61 20.89 11.41 7.55
C ASP A 61 20.47 11.47 6.08
N ASP A 62 21.24 12.23 5.30
CA ASP A 62 20.92 12.58 3.93
C ASP A 62 21.42 11.56 2.90
N LEU A 63 20.87 11.63 1.69
CA LEU A 63 21.15 10.74 0.57
C LEU A 63 22.65 10.56 0.27
N ILE A 64 23.46 11.62 0.39
CA ILE A 64 24.91 11.50 0.17
C ILE A 64 25.55 10.73 1.32
N ARG A 65 25.25 11.14 2.55
CA ARG A 65 25.84 10.54 3.75
C ARG A 65 25.57 9.04 3.81
N VAL A 66 24.33 8.62 3.59
CA VAL A 66 23.98 7.19 3.65
C VAL A 66 24.75 6.41 2.59
N ASN A 67 24.83 6.91 1.35
CA ASN A 67 25.51 6.20 0.25
C ASN A 67 27.05 6.22 0.31
N LEU A 68 27.65 7.12 1.09
CA LEU A 68 29.10 7.14 1.33
C LEU A 68 29.53 6.41 2.59
N THR A 69 28.60 6.17 3.52
CA THR A 69 28.88 5.50 4.80
C THR A 69 28.66 4.00 4.63
N ASP A 70 29.63 3.21 5.12
CA ASP A 70 29.61 1.75 5.14
C ASP A 70 29.24 1.13 3.78
N ALA A 71 29.65 1.78 2.69
CA ALA A 71 29.27 1.41 1.33
C ALA A 71 29.77 0.01 0.92
N GLU A 72 30.82 -0.49 1.59
CA GLU A 72 31.35 -1.84 1.44
C GLU A 72 30.42 -2.95 1.97
N GLU A 73 29.43 -2.61 2.79
CA GLU A 73 28.46 -3.57 3.34
C GLU A 73 27.33 -3.87 2.35
N TYR A 74 27.22 -3.08 1.28
CA TYR A 74 26.16 -3.16 0.29
C TYR A 74 26.68 -3.61 -1.08
N PRO A 75 25.82 -4.16 -1.94
CA PRO A 75 26.20 -4.51 -3.31
C PRO A 75 26.76 -3.30 -4.08
N GLU A 76 27.81 -3.53 -4.87
CA GLU A 76 28.43 -2.48 -5.67
C GLU A 76 27.39 -1.85 -6.63
N GLY A 77 27.28 -0.51 -6.58
CA GLY A 77 26.33 0.23 -7.41
C GLY A 77 24.91 0.34 -6.83
N PHE A 78 24.64 -0.20 -5.64
CA PHE A 78 23.36 0.00 -4.97
C PHE A 78 23.24 1.41 -4.40
N LEU A 79 22.37 2.21 -5.01
CA LEU A 79 21.99 3.54 -4.54
C LEU A 79 20.83 3.41 -3.55
N ARG A 80 21.10 3.57 -2.25
CA ARG A 80 20.12 3.60 -1.17
C ARG A 80 19.34 4.90 -1.17
N ILE A 81 18.02 4.85 -1.17
CA ILE A 81 17.15 6.04 -1.26
C ILE A 81 16.12 6.11 -0.13
N ALA A 82 15.82 5.00 0.55
CA ALA A 82 14.90 4.96 1.68
C ALA A 82 15.18 3.74 2.56
N ALA A 83 14.81 3.83 3.83
CA ALA A 83 14.88 2.74 4.80
C ALA A 83 13.53 2.56 5.51
N ASP A 84 13.22 1.34 5.93
CA ASP A 84 12.00 0.99 6.68
C ASP A 84 12.21 1.03 8.22
N GLY A 85 13.46 1.13 8.66
CA GLY A 85 13.86 1.15 10.07
C GLY A 85 14.11 -0.23 10.70
N THR A 86 13.97 -1.32 9.95
CA THR A 86 14.30 -2.69 10.39
C THR A 86 15.70 -3.13 9.96
N GLY A 87 16.28 -2.42 8.98
CA GLY A 87 17.58 -2.71 8.38
C GLY A 87 17.50 -2.83 6.87
N ASP A 88 16.30 -3.00 6.33
CA ASP A 88 16.07 -3.09 4.90
C ASP A 88 16.16 -1.71 4.23
N GLU A 89 16.69 -1.72 3.01
CA GLU A 89 17.00 -0.52 2.25
C GLU A 89 16.36 -0.61 0.87
N LEU A 90 15.73 0.46 0.41
CA LEU A 90 15.14 0.58 -0.91
C LEU A 90 16.06 1.43 -1.79
N GLY A 91 16.14 1.12 -3.08
CA GLY A 91 17.06 1.84 -3.95
C GLY A 91 17.03 1.46 -5.42
N TYR A 92 18.15 1.75 -6.07
CA TYR A 92 18.41 1.42 -7.47
C TYR A 92 19.70 0.63 -7.58
N GLN A 93 19.71 -0.43 -8.38
CA GLN A 93 20.95 -1.11 -8.75
C GLN A 93 21.53 -0.46 -10.01
N LEU A 94 22.46 0.48 -9.83
CA LEU A 94 23.06 1.20 -10.95
C LEU A 94 23.80 0.23 -11.90
N PRO A 95 23.79 0.51 -13.22
CA PRO A 95 23.32 1.73 -13.88
C PRO A 95 21.81 1.76 -14.21
N ASP A 96 21.02 0.79 -13.76
CA ASP A 96 19.55 0.88 -13.91
C ASP A 96 19.03 2.01 -13.00
N THR A 97 18.30 2.95 -13.60
CA THR A 97 17.71 4.12 -12.93
C THR A 97 16.18 4.13 -13.03
N GLU A 98 15.57 3.02 -13.43
CA GLU A 98 14.12 2.86 -13.52
C GLU A 98 13.64 1.89 -12.43
N THR A 99 14.19 0.68 -12.38
CA THR A 99 13.71 -0.38 -11.48
C THR A 99 14.04 -0.05 -10.01
N ILE A 100 13.03 -0.15 -9.16
CA ILE A 100 13.19 -0.11 -7.71
C ILE A 100 13.51 -1.50 -7.20
N VAL A 101 14.58 -1.58 -6.41
CA VAL A 101 15.02 -2.80 -5.74
C VAL A 101 14.98 -2.62 -4.22
N LEU A 102 14.61 -3.68 -3.53
CA LEU A 102 14.73 -3.88 -2.09
C LEU A 102 16.04 -4.61 -1.83
N TRP A 103 16.83 -4.13 -0.88
CA TRP A 103 17.91 -4.88 -0.25
C TRP A 103 17.41 -5.44 1.08
N ASP A 104 17.35 -6.77 1.15
CA ASP A 104 16.97 -7.49 2.35
C ASP A 104 18.21 -7.68 3.23
N HIS A 105 18.16 -7.17 4.46
CA HIS A 105 19.28 -7.25 5.39
C HIS A 105 19.55 -8.69 5.87
N GLU A 106 18.52 -9.52 6.00
CA GLU A 106 18.64 -10.89 6.49
C GLU A 106 19.25 -11.81 5.43
N GLU A 107 18.79 -11.70 4.19
CA GLU A 107 19.24 -12.50 3.06
C GLU A 107 20.49 -11.91 2.39
N GLN A 108 20.76 -10.61 2.60
CA GLN A 108 21.81 -9.84 1.94
C GLN A 108 21.70 -9.87 0.41
N GLU A 109 20.48 -9.91 -0.10
CA GLU A 109 20.16 -10.00 -1.53
C GLU A 109 19.29 -8.81 -1.99
N LEU A 110 19.35 -8.54 -3.31
CA LEU A 110 18.56 -7.50 -3.96
C LEU A 110 17.40 -8.10 -4.74
N PHE A 111 16.20 -7.56 -4.51
CA PHE A 111 14.97 -8.01 -5.15
C PHE A 111 14.27 -6.87 -5.89
N PRO A 112 13.91 -7.02 -7.17
CA PRO A 112 13.12 -6.02 -7.87
C PRO A 112 11.68 -6.00 -7.34
N VAL A 113 11.22 -4.83 -6.88
CA VAL A 113 9.87 -4.66 -6.28
C VAL A 113 8.92 -3.83 -7.16
N ALA A 114 9.47 -2.94 -8.00
CA ALA A 114 8.68 -2.18 -8.96
C ALA A 114 9.50 -1.74 -10.18
N ALA A 115 8.83 -1.60 -11.33
CA ALA A 115 9.48 -1.17 -12.56
C ALA A 115 9.89 0.32 -12.56
N THR A 116 9.24 1.15 -11.74
CA THR A 116 9.54 2.58 -11.56
C THR A 116 9.22 3.02 -10.14
N LEU A 117 9.80 4.14 -9.69
CA LEU A 117 9.46 4.75 -8.41
C LEU A 117 7.97 5.12 -8.35
N THR A 118 7.41 5.62 -9.44
CA THR A 118 5.99 5.99 -9.49
C THR A 118 5.10 4.79 -9.29
N VAL A 119 5.38 3.66 -9.97
CA VAL A 119 4.64 2.41 -9.78
C VAL A 119 4.78 1.88 -8.35
N PHE A 120 5.98 1.95 -7.77
CA PHE A 120 6.19 1.59 -6.36
C PHE A 120 5.28 2.41 -5.44
N MET A 121 5.33 3.74 -5.57
CA MET A 121 4.54 4.64 -4.73
C MET A 121 3.02 4.46 -4.90
N GLU A 122 2.57 4.20 -6.13
CA GLU A 122 1.15 3.92 -6.41
C GLU A 122 0.70 2.61 -5.76
N LYS A 123 1.54 1.57 -5.77
CA LYS A 123 1.24 0.30 -5.08
C LYS A 123 1.11 0.47 -3.57
N GLU A 124 2.08 1.13 -2.95
CA GLU A 124 2.07 1.39 -1.50
C GLU A 124 0.85 2.22 -1.08
N GLN A 125 0.56 3.30 -1.81
CA GLN A 125 -0.63 4.12 -1.57
C GLN A 125 -1.92 3.32 -1.73
N GLN A 126 -2.00 2.46 -2.76
CA GLN A 126 -3.16 1.60 -2.95
C GLN A 126 -3.32 0.60 -1.80
N MET A 127 -2.21 0.03 -1.30
CA MET A 127 -2.23 -0.89 -0.16
C MET A 127 -2.76 -0.20 1.10
N GLU A 128 -2.27 1.00 1.42
CA GLU A 128 -2.72 1.80 2.57
C GLU A 128 -4.21 2.12 2.47
N LEU A 129 -4.68 2.62 1.33
CA LEU A 129 -6.11 2.91 1.09
C LEU A 129 -6.98 1.65 1.24
N SER A 130 -6.49 0.51 0.76
CA SER A 130 -7.22 -0.76 0.84
C SER A 130 -7.33 -1.26 2.29
N ALA A 131 -6.28 -1.03 3.10
CA ALA A 131 -6.29 -1.33 4.53
C ALA A 131 -7.27 -0.42 5.29
N GLU A 132 -7.27 0.89 5.02
CA GLU A 132 -8.23 1.84 5.60
C GLU A 132 -9.68 1.46 5.24
N GLN A 133 -9.93 1.01 4.01
CA GLN A 133 -11.27 0.56 3.58
C GLN A 133 -11.75 -0.67 4.37
N ALA A 134 -10.85 -1.62 4.64
CA ALA A 134 -11.15 -2.80 5.45
C ALA A 134 -11.38 -2.43 6.93
N GLU A 135 -10.57 -1.52 7.48
CA GLU A 135 -10.75 -1.03 8.85
C GLU A 135 -12.07 -0.27 9.02
N ASP A 136 -12.43 0.63 8.09
CA ASP A 136 -13.74 1.31 8.07
C ASP A 136 -14.89 0.30 7.99
N PHE A 137 -14.72 -0.81 7.25
CA PHE A 137 -15.70 -1.88 7.25
C PHE A 137 -15.89 -2.44 8.65
N LEU A 138 -14.82 -2.97 9.26
CA LEU A 138 -14.85 -3.65 10.56
C LEU A 138 -15.45 -2.75 11.64
N GLN A 139 -14.97 -1.51 11.74
CA GLN A 139 -15.47 -0.54 12.72
C GLN A 139 -16.95 -0.21 12.50
N THR A 140 -17.35 0.05 11.26
CA THR A 140 -18.73 0.44 10.95
C THR A 140 -19.71 -0.71 11.19
N VAL A 141 -19.35 -1.96 10.85
CA VAL A 141 -20.27 -3.09 11.05
C VAL A 141 -20.42 -3.43 12.54
N LEU A 142 -19.36 -3.28 13.34
CA LEU A 142 -19.43 -3.41 14.80
C LEU A 142 -20.33 -2.34 15.43
N GLU A 143 -20.26 -1.10 14.94
CA GLU A 143 -21.12 0.00 15.43
C GLU A 143 -22.59 -0.18 15.02
N THR A 144 -22.83 -0.60 13.78
CA THR A 144 -24.19 -0.62 13.19
C THR A 144 -24.90 -1.96 13.30
N GLY A 145 -24.17 -3.04 13.53
CA GLY A 145 -24.67 -4.42 13.51
C GLY A 145 -25.18 -4.87 12.14
N ALA A 146 -24.77 -4.20 11.06
CA ALA A 146 -25.31 -4.42 9.72
C ALA A 146 -24.20 -4.60 8.68
N VAL A 147 -24.35 -5.65 7.87
CA VAL A 147 -23.52 -5.91 6.68
C VAL A 147 -24.42 -5.88 5.46
N TYR A 148 -23.93 -5.38 4.33
CA TYR A 148 -24.65 -5.30 3.08
C TYR A 148 -23.92 -6.05 1.97
N GLY A 149 -24.68 -6.48 0.97
CA GLY A 149 -24.12 -6.94 -0.28
C GLY A 149 -25.18 -7.13 -1.35
N LEU A 150 -24.76 -7.71 -2.47
CA LEU A 150 -25.62 -7.91 -3.63
C LEU A 150 -25.77 -9.41 -3.88
N SER A 151 -27.01 -9.85 -4.13
CA SER A 151 -27.29 -11.25 -4.45
C SER A 151 -28.33 -11.38 -5.54
N LYS A 152 -28.14 -12.31 -6.48
CA LYS A 152 -29.07 -12.57 -7.59
C LYS A 152 -30.43 -13.07 -7.10
N PHE A 153 -30.43 -13.90 -6.06
CA PHE A 153 -31.62 -14.41 -5.38
C PHE A 153 -31.51 -14.09 -3.89
N GLU A 154 -32.62 -14.12 -3.15
CA GLU A 154 -32.61 -13.80 -1.70
C GLU A 154 -31.61 -14.63 -0.90
N GLN A 155 -31.27 -15.84 -1.34
CA GLN A 155 -30.38 -16.78 -0.65
C GLN A 155 -29.30 -17.41 -1.55
N SER A 156 -29.10 -16.92 -2.78
CA SER A 156 -28.04 -17.47 -3.66
C SER A 156 -27.58 -16.52 -4.77
N GLY A 157 -26.34 -16.70 -5.21
CA GLY A 157 -25.72 -15.90 -6.26
C GLY A 157 -25.20 -14.56 -5.74
N TRP A 158 -24.36 -14.61 -4.70
CA TRP A 158 -23.69 -13.43 -4.13
C TRP A 158 -22.77 -12.76 -5.16
N ALA A 159 -22.51 -11.46 -5.01
CA ALA A 159 -21.55 -10.73 -5.83
C ALA A 159 -20.12 -11.10 -5.45
N TYR A 160 -19.33 -11.46 -6.46
CA TYR A 160 -17.96 -11.94 -6.29
C TYR A 160 -17.07 -11.53 -7.46
N CYS A 161 -15.76 -11.53 -7.25
CA CYS A 161 -14.78 -11.47 -8.33
C CYS A 161 -13.72 -12.57 -8.16
N PRO A 162 -13.06 -13.01 -9.24
CA PRO A 162 -11.92 -13.92 -9.12
C PRO A 162 -10.80 -13.30 -8.29
N SER A 163 -10.14 -14.10 -7.45
CA SER A 163 -8.95 -13.70 -6.70
C SER A 163 -7.76 -13.45 -7.63
N ASN A 164 -6.90 -12.49 -7.26
CA ASN A 164 -5.61 -12.30 -7.91
C ASN A 164 -4.49 -13.14 -7.26
N GLN A 165 -4.74 -13.69 -6.07
CA GLN A 165 -3.76 -14.42 -5.28
C GLN A 165 -3.86 -15.93 -5.52
N ASP A 166 -5.08 -16.46 -5.61
CA ASP A 166 -5.36 -17.89 -5.69
C ASP A 166 -6.42 -18.25 -6.73
N GLU A 167 -6.55 -19.54 -7.05
CA GLU A 167 -7.62 -20.07 -7.91
C GLU A 167 -8.96 -20.18 -7.16
N THR A 168 -9.41 -19.08 -6.55
CA THR A 168 -10.66 -18.97 -5.77
C THR A 168 -11.39 -17.65 -6.06
N ASP A 169 -12.53 -17.44 -5.42
CA ASP A 169 -13.35 -16.24 -5.55
C ASP A 169 -13.33 -15.39 -4.27
N VAL A 170 -13.47 -14.07 -4.46
CA VAL A 170 -13.58 -13.07 -3.40
C VAL A 170 -15.05 -12.61 -3.33
N LEU A 171 -15.71 -12.84 -2.21
CA LEU A 171 -17.08 -12.38 -1.97
C LEU A 171 -17.08 -10.94 -1.46
N LEU A 172 -17.94 -10.10 -2.05
CA LEU A 172 -17.95 -8.65 -1.76
C LEU A 172 -18.95 -8.29 -0.66
N PHE A 173 -18.49 -7.60 0.38
CA PHE A 173 -19.30 -7.13 1.51
C PHE A 173 -19.09 -5.64 1.76
N PHE A 174 -20.14 -4.98 2.26
CA PHE A 174 -20.16 -3.53 2.47
C PHE A 174 -20.69 -3.19 3.85
N SER A 175 -20.09 -2.20 4.49
CA SER A 175 -20.60 -1.67 5.76
C SER A 175 -21.72 -0.64 5.56
N LYS A 176 -21.85 -0.10 4.34
CA LYS A 176 -22.81 0.95 3.97
C LYS A 176 -23.70 0.52 2.81
N GLU A 177 -25.01 0.70 2.97
CA GLU A 177 -26.02 0.38 1.94
C GLU A 177 -25.74 1.09 0.60
N ALA A 178 -25.33 2.36 0.67
CA ALA A 178 -25.03 3.16 -0.51
C ALA A 178 -23.83 2.62 -1.31
N ALA A 179 -22.82 2.04 -0.62
CA ALA A 179 -21.66 1.45 -1.26
C ALA A 179 -22.04 0.16 -2.02
N ALA A 180 -22.81 -0.74 -1.39
CA ALA A 180 -23.34 -1.92 -2.06
C ALA A 180 -24.19 -1.55 -3.30
N LYS A 181 -25.05 -0.53 -3.17
CA LYS A 181 -25.84 -0.02 -4.31
C LYS A 181 -24.99 0.54 -5.45
N ALA A 182 -23.83 1.13 -5.15
CA ALA A 182 -22.94 1.67 -6.17
C ALA A 182 -22.37 0.58 -7.09
N LEU A 183 -22.24 -0.66 -6.60
CA LEU A 183 -21.81 -1.80 -7.41
C LEU A 183 -22.95 -2.47 -8.20
N GLN A 184 -24.20 -2.05 -8.01
CA GLN A 184 -25.36 -2.60 -8.74
C GLN A 184 -25.40 -2.09 -10.20
N THR A 185 -24.32 -2.34 -10.94
CA THR A 185 -24.09 -1.90 -12.31
C THR A 185 -23.58 -3.08 -13.13
N LYS A 186 -23.67 -2.97 -14.47
CA LYS A 186 -23.15 -3.98 -15.43
C LYS A 186 -23.54 -5.41 -15.04
N GLU A 187 -22.59 -6.19 -14.50
CA GLU A 187 -22.71 -7.61 -14.16
C GLU A 187 -23.72 -7.88 -13.04
N TRP A 188 -23.85 -6.96 -12.08
CA TRP A 188 -24.78 -7.07 -10.95
C TRP A 188 -26.00 -6.15 -11.06
N ALA A 189 -26.31 -5.64 -12.25
CA ALA A 189 -27.44 -4.73 -12.47
C ALA A 189 -28.81 -5.34 -12.06
N ASN A 190 -28.93 -6.67 -12.12
CA ASN A 190 -30.15 -7.39 -11.75
C ASN A 190 -30.08 -8.02 -10.34
N TYR A 191 -29.02 -7.76 -9.57
CA TYR A 191 -28.90 -8.31 -8.22
C TYR A 191 -29.74 -7.48 -7.25
N HIS A 192 -30.12 -8.06 -6.13
CA HIS A 192 -30.85 -7.41 -5.06
C HIS A 192 -29.89 -7.01 -3.95
N LEU A 193 -30.13 -5.82 -3.38
CA LEU A 193 -29.46 -5.39 -2.17
C LEU A 193 -29.97 -6.23 -0.98
N ILE A 194 -29.04 -6.87 -0.29
CA ILE A 194 -29.29 -7.68 0.91
C ILE A 194 -28.66 -6.96 2.10
N ARG A 195 -29.41 -6.88 3.21
CA ARG A 195 -28.90 -6.50 4.52
C ARG A 195 -28.83 -7.75 5.40
N LEU A 196 -27.65 -8.03 5.92
CA LEU A 196 -27.36 -9.11 6.88
C LEU A 196 -27.19 -8.51 8.27
N ASP A 197 -27.65 -9.25 9.28
CA ASP A 197 -27.27 -8.97 10.67
C ASP A 197 -25.80 -9.38 10.88
N LEU A 198 -25.05 -8.59 11.65
CA LEU A 198 -23.64 -8.91 11.92
C LEU A 198 -23.47 -10.32 12.52
N ASN A 199 -24.39 -10.77 13.39
CA ASN A 199 -24.29 -12.11 13.96
C ASN A 199 -24.45 -13.21 12.91
N LEU A 200 -25.28 -12.98 11.89
CA LEU A 200 -25.43 -13.93 10.78
C LEU A 200 -24.19 -13.93 9.89
N PHE A 201 -23.58 -12.76 9.69
CA PHE A 201 -22.32 -12.66 8.95
C PHE A 201 -21.22 -13.45 9.68
N MET A 202 -21.02 -13.21 10.98
CA MET A 202 -19.97 -13.85 11.78
C MET A 202 -20.19 -15.34 12.02
N ASN A 203 -21.42 -15.77 12.34
CA ASN A 203 -21.69 -17.17 12.72
C ASN A 203 -22.19 -18.04 11.56
N GLY A 204 -22.40 -17.44 10.39
CA GLY A 204 -22.99 -18.11 9.23
C GLY A 204 -22.15 -17.93 7.99
N TRP A 205 -21.91 -16.70 7.56
CA TRP A 205 -21.18 -16.45 6.30
C TRP A 205 -19.69 -16.76 6.44
N LEU A 206 -18.99 -16.13 7.38
CA LEU A 206 -17.54 -16.29 7.52
C LEU A 206 -17.14 -17.78 7.70
N PRO A 207 -17.78 -18.58 8.59
CA PRO A 207 -17.40 -19.99 8.76
C PRO A 207 -17.60 -20.84 7.50
N ASN A 208 -18.69 -20.62 6.75
CA ASN A 208 -18.89 -21.33 5.48
C ASN A 208 -17.86 -20.89 4.42
N MET A 209 -17.47 -19.63 4.41
CA MET A 209 -16.42 -19.13 3.50
C MET A 209 -15.05 -19.74 3.82
N ILE A 210 -14.73 -19.94 5.10
CA ILE A 210 -13.53 -20.68 5.53
C ILE A 210 -13.58 -22.10 4.98
N ASP A 211 -14.70 -22.81 5.17
CA ASP A 211 -14.87 -24.18 4.66
C ASP A 211 -14.76 -24.27 3.13
N ASP A 212 -15.25 -23.24 2.42
CA ASP A 212 -15.24 -23.15 0.96
C ASP A 212 -13.92 -22.61 0.38
N GLY A 213 -13.00 -22.12 1.21
CA GLY A 213 -11.72 -21.54 0.77
C GLY A 213 -11.88 -20.23 -0.01
N LEU A 214 -12.85 -19.40 0.35
CA LEU A 214 -13.17 -18.12 -0.29
C LEU A 214 -12.56 -16.94 0.47
N TYR A 215 -12.38 -15.81 -0.21
CA TYR A 215 -11.90 -14.56 0.41
C TYR A 215 -13.00 -13.52 0.62
N CYS A 216 -12.75 -12.57 1.52
CA CYS A 216 -13.58 -11.40 1.77
C CYS A 216 -13.03 -10.16 1.06
N GLY A 217 -13.86 -9.51 0.25
CA GLY A 217 -13.61 -8.17 -0.27
C GLY A 217 -14.46 -7.14 0.48
N LEU A 218 -13.83 -6.33 1.33
CA LEU A 218 -14.54 -5.42 2.25
C LEU A 218 -14.54 -3.98 1.73
N ASN A 219 -15.74 -3.41 1.50
CA ASN A 219 -15.93 -2.02 1.04
C ASN A 219 -15.23 -1.70 -0.30
N TRP A 220 -15.06 -2.68 -1.18
CA TRP A 220 -14.44 -2.48 -2.48
C TRP A 220 -15.29 -1.56 -3.37
N GLY A 221 -14.66 -0.66 -4.11
CA GLY A 221 -15.36 0.23 -5.03
C GLY A 221 -15.79 -0.46 -6.35
N PRO A 222 -16.43 0.28 -7.28
CA PRO A 222 -16.77 -0.23 -8.61
C PRO A 222 -15.56 -0.69 -9.45
N GLU A 223 -14.35 -0.25 -9.10
CA GLU A 223 -13.10 -0.69 -9.73
C GLU A 223 -12.62 -2.06 -9.21
N LEU A 224 -13.27 -2.63 -8.19
CA LEU A 224 -12.94 -3.93 -7.57
C LEU A 224 -11.50 -4.00 -7.07
N VAL A 225 -11.06 -2.93 -6.41
CA VAL A 225 -9.73 -2.85 -5.79
C VAL A 225 -9.89 -2.78 -4.27
N GLY A 226 -9.13 -3.63 -3.58
CA GLY A 226 -9.00 -3.67 -2.13
C GLY A 226 -8.21 -4.90 -1.68
N LEU A 227 -8.15 -5.14 -0.36
CA LEU A 227 -7.50 -6.32 0.20
C LEU A 227 -8.40 -7.55 0.06
N GLU A 228 -7.81 -8.65 -0.41
CA GLU A 228 -8.40 -9.99 -0.36
C GLU A 228 -8.09 -10.57 1.02
N LEU A 229 -9.09 -10.62 1.89
CA LEU A 229 -8.89 -10.96 3.31
C LEU A 229 -9.38 -12.37 3.62
N ASP A 230 -8.58 -13.12 4.39
CA ASP A 230 -9.00 -14.41 4.92
C ASP A 230 -10.23 -14.24 5.84
N PRO A 231 -11.32 -14.99 5.63
CA PRO A 231 -12.49 -14.92 6.50
C PRO A 231 -12.19 -15.26 7.97
N GLU A 232 -11.16 -16.06 8.25
CA GLU A 232 -10.70 -16.36 9.62
C GLU A 232 -10.14 -15.10 10.28
N ASP A 233 -9.29 -14.35 9.58
CA ASP A 233 -8.75 -13.07 10.07
C ASP A 233 -9.86 -12.03 10.26
N VAL A 234 -10.81 -11.95 9.32
CA VAL A 234 -11.97 -11.05 9.45
C VAL A 234 -12.81 -11.41 10.66
N LEU A 235 -13.05 -12.71 10.91
CA LEU A 235 -13.81 -13.17 12.07
C LEU A 235 -13.08 -12.81 13.37
N ALA A 236 -11.78 -13.11 13.48
CA ALA A 236 -10.98 -12.79 14.64
C ALA A 236 -11.01 -11.28 14.97
N ASN A 237 -10.86 -10.42 13.97
CA ASN A 237 -10.92 -8.97 14.14
C ASN A 237 -12.30 -8.47 14.61
N LEU A 238 -13.39 -9.15 14.27
CA LEU A 238 -14.73 -8.81 14.72
C LEU A 238 -15.05 -9.33 16.13
N GLU A 239 -14.37 -10.37 16.60
CA GLU A 239 -14.54 -10.93 17.95
C GLU A 239 -13.81 -10.14 19.04
N GLY A 240 -12.68 -9.50 18.69
CA GLY A 240 -11.90 -8.62 19.57
C GLY A 240 -10.72 -9.30 20.25
#